data_AF-A0A2W7L3L1-F1
#
_entry.id   AF-A0A2W7L3L1-F1
#
_cell.length_a   1.000
_cell.length_b   1.000
_cell.length_c   1.000
_cell.angle_alpha   90.00
_cell.angle_beta   90.00
_cell.angle_gamma   90.00
#
_symmetry.space_group_name_H-M   'P 1'
#
loop_
_entity.id
_entity.type
_entity.pdbx_description
1 polymer ?
#
loop_
_entity_poly.entity_id
_entity_poly.type
_entity_poly.pdbx_seq_one_letter_code
_entity_poly.pdbx_strand_id
1 'polypeptide(L)'
;MRASATGDYLRVRAITGTHVVVLAWDFVTPPNLATLVAEQNLLGFAVQRKQFDAAGQVRTRYYLRGLKRFADKDKGLPPGTRVPTSEHPIQSFLWADYTATAEGDYEYAVQPVFGEPKNLRVDEALGVAVRVRCESTTAPGTGVRHDVHFNRGVIGSQAYAREFDNVAPDPEAPQSKPMRWLSRGLYEALLAFIERGARPGMGLRAAFYEFHYLPVAQALSDAAQEGDVQVVYDAASKYKAENQATIAQAGLAAHAHPRTVSEGIRHNKFIVLLEHGQPVSVWTGSTNISAGGIFGHSNVGHVVHDPEIARQYLDYWTRLQRNLTPGKLRTPNAQASPLPALPLQPGTYPVFSPREDNEEPQARKTLQWYANLASAASQLVCFTAAFEIAAEFQAVFQAQNDVLRYVIKDDPLKATENIGTDGDVIFAAGSYLSEDNTLSNALKERDNPLNSNDYIHTKYMLVDPLGEQPTVVTGSANFSSASQVKNDENMLVIHGDTRVADIYYGEFMRLFDHHYARYLAARYQDRPGSQGNYLKETAGQWLPAHLDPSNYRSKRRQYFIG
;
A
#
# COMPACT_ATOMS: atom_id res chain seq x y z
N MET A 1 13.33 -10.45 -6.70
CA MET A 1 12.07 -10.13 -5.98
C MET A 1 10.95 -11.09 -6.33
N ARG A 2 10.82 -11.52 -7.59
CA ARG A 2 9.96 -12.64 -7.99
C ARG A 2 10.76 -13.94 -8.08
N ALA A 3 10.20 -15.07 -7.65
CA ALA A 3 10.75 -16.40 -7.87
C ALA A 3 9.62 -17.44 -7.98
N SER A 4 9.86 -18.53 -8.71
CA SER A 4 8.90 -19.63 -8.84
C SER A 4 9.61 -20.98 -8.72
N ALA A 5 8.87 -22.00 -8.31
CA ALA A 5 9.32 -23.39 -8.29
C ALA A 5 8.17 -24.33 -8.68
N THR A 6 8.51 -25.45 -9.30
CA THR A 6 7.57 -26.50 -9.73
C THR A 6 8.08 -27.83 -9.22
N GLY A 7 7.30 -28.49 -8.37
CA GLY A 7 7.51 -29.89 -7.99
C GLY A 7 6.62 -30.81 -8.84
N ASP A 8 6.43 -32.05 -8.41
CA ASP A 8 5.63 -33.03 -9.18
C ASP A 8 4.11 -32.78 -9.08
N TYR A 9 3.65 -32.17 -7.97
CA TYR A 9 2.22 -31.98 -7.68
C TYR A 9 1.79 -30.50 -7.62
N LEU A 10 2.61 -29.64 -7.01
CA LEU A 10 2.36 -28.20 -6.90
C LEU A 10 3.44 -27.37 -7.60
N ARG A 11 3.00 -26.23 -8.14
CA ARG A 11 3.85 -25.09 -8.49
C ARG A 11 3.55 -23.93 -7.55
N VAL A 12 4.57 -23.12 -7.26
CA VAL A 12 4.49 -21.94 -6.39
C VAL A 12 5.21 -20.76 -7.02
N ARG A 13 4.68 -19.55 -6.81
CA ARG A 13 5.30 -18.27 -7.15
C ARG A 13 5.30 -17.39 -5.89
N ALA A 14 6.45 -16.79 -5.62
CA ALA A 14 6.65 -15.85 -4.53
C ALA A 14 7.04 -14.47 -5.09
N ILE A 15 6.38 -13.43 -4.59
CA ILE A 15 6.62 -12.03 -4.96
C ILE A 15 6.95 -11.27 -3.67
N THR A 16 8.16 -10.73 -3.57
CA THR A 16 8.63 -10.00 -2.39
C THR A 16 8.58 -8.49 -2.60
N GLY A 17 7.97 -7.76 -1.67
CA GLY A 17 8.33 -6.38 -1.40
C GLY A 17 9.44 -6.29 -0.35
N THR A 18 9.54 -5.14 0.32
CA THR A 18 10.46 -4.90 1.45
C THR A 18 10.05 -5.67 2.71
N HIS A 19 8.75 -5.79 2.96
CA HIS A 19 8.19 -6.28 4.24
C HIS A 19 6.98 -7.22 4.06
N VAL A 20 6.74 -7.68 2.84
CA VAL A 20 5.65 -8.58 2.47
C VAL A 20 6.19 -9.60 1.49
N VAL A 21 5.84 -10.87 1.69
CA VAL A 21 5.98 -11.90 0.66
C VAL A 21 4.60 -12.42 0.30
N VAL A 22 4.15 -12.15 -0.92
CA VAL A 22 2.93 -12.74 -1.48
C VAL A 22 3.30 -14.09 -2.08
N LEU A 23 2.52 -15.12 -1.74
CA LEU A 23 2.68 -16.49 -2.19
C LEU A 23 1.42 -16.91 -2.94
N ALA A 24 1.58 -17.33 -4.19
CA ALA A 24 0.56 -18.00 -4.97
C ALA A 24 1.03 -19.42 -5.29
N TRP A 25 0.10 -20.36 -5.38
CA TRP A 25 0.38 -21.73 -5.81
C TRP A 25 -0.76 -22.28 -6.66
N ASP A 26 -0.49 -23.33 -7.40
CA ASP A 26 -1.48 -24.09 -8.15
C ASP A 26 -1.01 -25.53 -8.29
N PHE A 27 -1.89 -26.43 -8.70
CA PHE A 27 -1.49 -27.76 -9.14
C PHE A 27 -0.72 -27.68 -10.46
N VAL A 28 0.19 -28.63 -10.67
CA VAL A 28 0.92 -28.76 -11.95
C VAL A 28 0.03 -29.38 -13.02
N THR A 29 -0.73 -30.40 -12.64
CA THR A 29 -1.84 -30.97 -13.44
C THR A 29 -3.12 -30.84 -12.62
N PRO A 30 -4.22 -30.31 -13.20
CA PRO A 30 -5.50 -30.22 -12.50
C PRO A 30 -5.93 -31.59 -11.94
N PRO A 31 -6.08 -31.73 -10.62
CA PRO A 31 -6.41 -33.01 -9.99
C PRO A 31 -7.87 -33.38 -10.20
N ASN A 32 -8.19 -34.67 -10.15
CA ASN A 32 -9.57 -35.14 -10.16
C ASN A 32 -10.30 -34.66 -8.90
N LEU A 33 -11.27 -33.77 -9.07
CA LEU A 33 -12.05 -33.19 -7.97
C LEU A 33 -12.81 -34.26 -7.18
N ALA A 34 -13.31 -35.33 -7.82
CA ALA A 34 -13.98 -36.42 -7.12
C ALA A 34 -13.01 -37.14 -6.17
N THR A 35 -11.79 -37.44 -6.61
CA THR A 35 -10.74 -38.04 -5.77
C THR A 35 -10.34 -37.12 -4.61
N LEU A 36 -10.16 -35.82 -4.85
CA LEU A 36 -9.84 -34.86 -3.78
C LEU A 36 -10.97 -34.66 -2.76
N VAL A 37 -12.22 -34.90 -3.14
CA VAL A 37 -13.40 -34.72 -2.27
C VAL A 37 -13.79 -36.01 -1.55
N ALA A 38 -13.79 -37.15 -2.25
CA ALA A 38 -14.34 -38.41 -1.75
C ALA A 38 -13.28 -39.38 -1.19
N GLU A 39 -12.04 -39.32 -1.68
CA GLU A 39 -10.99 -40.30 -1.30
C GLU A 39 -9.92 -39.68 -0.40
N GLN A 40 -9.47 -38.46 -0.70
CA GLN A 40 -8.31 -37.85 -0.02
C GLN A 40 -8.68 -36.74 0.98
N ASN A 41 -9.85 -36.11 0.79
CA ASN A 41 -10.32 -34.91 1.50
C ASN A 41 -9.22 -33.82 1.65
N LEU A 42 -8.95 -33.07 0.57
CA LEU A 42 -8.00 -31.95 0.62
C LEU A 42 -8.56 -30.76 1.42
N LEU A 43 -8.13 -30.62 2.67
CA LEU A 43 -8.62 -29.59 3.59
C LEU A 43 -7.96 -28.23 3.40
N GLY A 44 -6.84 -28.15 2.67
CA GLY A 44 -6.17 -26.92 2.29
C GLY A 44 -4.65 -27.10 2.20
N PHE A 45 -3.90 -26.02 2.43
CA PHE A 45 -2.44 -26.01 2.37
C PHE A 45 -1.80 -25.50 3.66
N ALA A 46 -0.74 -26.18 4.10
CA ALA A 46 0.19 -25.70 5.11
C ALA A 46 1.30 -24.91 4.43
N VAL A 47 1.75 -23.81 5.04
CA VAL A 47 2.89 -23.02 4.53
C VAL A 47 3.97 -22.97 5.60
N GLN A 48 5.07 -23.66 5.36
CA GLN A 48 6.25 -23.64 6.23
C GLN A 48 7.21 -22.54 5.77
N ARG A 49 7.58 -21.63 6.69
CA ARG A 49 8.63 -20.64 6.47
C ARG A 49 9.91 -21.10 7.15
N LYS A 50 11.03 -21.01 6.43
CA LYS A 50 12.38 -20.94 6.96
C LYS A 50 12.90 -19.51 6.80
N GLN A 51 13.70 -19.03 7.76
CA GLN A 51 14.49 -17.82 7.61
C GLN A 51 15.97 -18.18 7.71
N PHE A 52 16.79 -17.62 6.84
CA PHE A 52 18.24 -17.81 6.85
C PHE A 52 18.96 -16.62 7.49
N ASP A 53 20.14 -16.87 8.05
CA ASP A 53 21.10 -15.82 8.43
C ASP A 53 22.07 -15.48 7.28
N ALA A 54 23.01 -14.57 7.54
CA ALA A 54 23.99 -14.13 6.55
C ALA A 54 25.03 -15.22 6.17
N ALA A 55 25.16 -16.28 6.96
CA ALA A 55 25.97 -17.45 6.65
C ALA A 55 25.17 -18.54 5.89
N GLY A 56 23.89 -18.29 5.59
CA GLY A 56 23.00 -19.22 4.92
C GLY A 56 22.46 -20.34 5.82
N GLN A 57 22.61 -20.23 7.15
CA GLN A 57 22.08 -21.22 8.10
C GLN A 57 20.63 -20.92 8.46
N VAL A 58 19.83 -21.95 8.75
CA VAL A 58 18.41 -21.79 9.12
C VAL A 58 18.31 -21.24 10.55
N ARG A 59 17.92 -19.98 10.67
CA ARG A 59 17.73 -19.27 11.94
C ARG A 59 16.37 -19.59 12.59
N THR A 60 15.31 -19.70 11.78
CA THR A 60 13.97 -20.12 12.26
C THR A 60 13.30 -21.02 11.23
N ARG A 61 12.46 -21.95 11.71
CA ARG A 61 11.63 -22.84 10.88
C ARG A 61 10.28 -23.05 11.59
N TYR A 62 9.17 -22.64 10.97
CA TYR A 62 7.83 -22.82 11.53
C TYR A 62 6.75 -22.76 10.45
N TYR A 63 5.58 -23.34 10.73
CA TYR A 63 4.39 -23.12 9.90
C TYR A 63 3.80 -21.74 10.16
N LEU A 64 3.54 -20.98 9.09
CA LEU A 64 2.81 -19.71 9.17
C LEU A 64 1.49 -19.91 9.91
N ARG A 65 1.01 -18.86 10.58
CA ARG A 65 -0.12 -18.94 11.51
C ARG A 65 -1.25 -17.98 11.15
N GLY A 66 -2.50 -18.42 11.33
CA GLY A 66 -3.72 -17.65 11.08
C GLY A 66 -4.69 -17.65 12.27
N LEU A 67 -5.82 -16.95 12.13
CA LEU A 67 -6.92 -16.93 13.12
C LEU A 67 -8.09 -17.86 12.76
N LYS A 68 -8.18 -18.26 11.49
CA LYS A 68 -9.22 -19.16 10.98
C LYS A 68 -8.90 -20.59 11.43
N ARG A 69 -9.87 -21.26 12.07
CA ARG A 69 -9.71 -22.62 12.63
C ARG A 69 -10.87 -23.53 12.26
N PHE A 70 -10.72 -24.85 12.42
CA PHE A 70 -11.86 -25.77 12.48
C PHE A 70 -12.61 -25.59 13.81
N ALA A 71 -13.94 -25.73 13.80
CA ALA A 71 -14.77 -25.39 14.96
C ALA A 71 -14.48 -26.26 16.20
N ASP A 72 -14.38 -27.57 16.01
CA ASP A 72 -14.29 -28.55 17.11
C ASP A 72 -12.89 -29.10 17.38
N LYS A 73 -11.85 -28.62 16.69
CA LYS A 73 -10.46 -29.04 16.94
C LYS A 73 -9.84 -28.33 18.15
N ASP A 74 -9.96 -27.00 18.16
CA ASP A 74 -9.29 -26.11 19.13
C ASP A 74 -10.32 -25.39 20.02
N LYS A 75 -11.39 -26.10 20.38
CA LYS A 75 -12.50 -25.56 21.14
C LYS A 75 -12.03 -25.10 22.52
N GLY A 76 -12.19 -23.80 22.80
CA GLY A 76 -11.73 -23.18 24.05
C GLY A 76 -10.44 -22.36 23.93
N LEU A 77 -9.71 -22.40 22.82
CA LEU A 77 -8.58 -21.48 22.61
C LEU A 77 -9.09 -20.01 22.56
N PRO A 78 -8.49 -19.07 23.34
CA PRO A 78 -8.93 -17.67 23.40
C PRO A 78 -8.94 -16.96 22.03
N PRO A 79 -9.80 -15.94 21.84
CA PRO A 79 -9.72 -15.03 20.70
C PRO A 79 -8.32 -14.40 20.53
N GLY A 80 -7.94 -14.06 19.31
CA GLY A 80 -6.61 -13.54 18.95
C GLY A 80 -5.50 -14.59 18.87
N THR A 81 -5.72 -15.81 19.36
CA THR A 81 -4.75 -16.90 19.33
C THR A 81 -4.48 -17.35 17.89
N ARG A 82 -3.22 -17.21 17.45
CA ARG A 82 -2.78 -17.63 16.11
C ARG A 82 -2.37 -19.10 16.09
N VAL A 83 -3.05 -19.90 15.28
CA VAL A 83 -2.84 -21.35 15.13
C VAL A 83 -2.06 -21.67 13.84
N PRO A 84 -1.22 -22.73 13.81
CA PRO A 84 -0.36 -23.03 12.66
C PRO A 84 -1.14 -23.64 11.49
N THR A 85 -0.70 -23.33 10.27
CA THR A 85 -1.34 -23.80 9.03
C THR A 85 -1.15 -25.29 8.76
N SER A 86 -0.25 -25.98 9.47
CA SER A 86 -0.20 -27.44 9.54
C SER A 86 -1.39 -28.06 10.27
N GLU A 87 -2.03 -27.30 11.17
CA GLU A 87 -3.17 -27.77 11.98
C GLU A 87 -4.50 -27.15 11.54
N HIS A 88 -4.44 -25.99 10.89
CA HIS A 88 -5.57 -25.21 10.38
C HIS A 88 -5.20 -24.63 9.00
N PRO A 89 -5.32 -25.45 7.94
CA PRO A 89 -4.76 -25.15 6.63
C PRO A 89 -5.43 -23.99 5.90
N ILE A 90 -4.67 -23.36 5.02
CA ILE A 90 -5.13 -22.27 4.16
C ILE A 90 -6.05 -22.85 3.08
N GLN A 91 -7.31 -22.44 3.10
CA GLN A 91 -8.34 -22.77 2.10
C GLN A 91 -8.38 -21.69 1.01
N SER A 92 -7.25 -21.57 0.32
CA SER A 92 -6.97 -20.60 -0.74
C SER A 92 -5.76 -21.09 -1.55
N PHE A 93 -5.52 -20.47 -2.69
CA PHE A 93 -4.31 -20.64 -3.52
C PHE A 93 -3.40 -19.40 -3.48
N LEU A 94 -3.72 -18.46 -2.60
CA LEU A 94 -3.03 -17.20 -2.38
C LEU A 94 -2.94 -16.93 -0.88
N TRP A 95 -1.77 -16.52 -0.41
CA TRP A 95 -1.49 -16.06 0.96
C TRP A 95 -0.38 -15.00 0.95
N ALA A 96 -0.17 -14.31 2.06
CA ALA A 96 0.99 -13.43 2.22
C ALA A 96 1.56 -13.45 3.65
N ASP A 97 2.89 -13.38 3.76
CA ASP A 97 3.58 -13.16 5.02
C ASP A 97 3.89 -11.67 5.21
N TYR A 98 3.14 -11.02 6.11
CA TYR A 98 3.30 -9.62 6.50
C TYR A 98 4.31 -9.41 7.66
N THR A 99 5.07 -10.46 8.01
CA THR A 99 6.09 -10.45 9.08
C THR A 99 7.52 -10.58 8.54
N ALA A 100 7.69 -10.47 7.22
CA ALA A 100 8.99 -10.41 6.58
C ALA A 100 9.72 -9.08 6.91
N THR A 101 11.04 -9.15 7.05
CA THR A 101 11.91 -7.99 7.26
C THR A 101 12.59 -7.60 5.96
N ALA A 102 12.97 -6.32 5.84
CA ALA A 102 13.84 -5.86 4.77
C ALA A 102 15.09 -6.74 4.70
N GLU A 103 15.56 -7.02 3.49
CA GLU A 103 16.70 -7.89 3.21
C GLU A 103 16.61 -9.35 3.72
N GLY A 104 15.47 -9.75 4.30
CA GLY A 104 15.28 -11.09 4.85
C GLY A 104 15.33 -12.17 3.77
N ASP A 105 16.16 -13.20 3.99
CA ASP A 105 16.24 -14.39 3.15
C ASP A 105 15.35 -15.49 3.74
N TYR A 106 14.42 -15.99 2.92
CA TYR A 106 13.34 -16.88 3.31
C TYR A 106 13.15 -18.00 2.30
N GLU A 107 12.81 -19.20 2.79
CA GLU A 107 12.24 -20.26 1.95
C GLU A 107 10.83 -20.56 2.46
N TYR A 108 9.88 -20.61 1.53
CA TYR A 108 8.49 -20.97 1.79
C TYR A 108 8.18 -22.30 1.10
N ALA A 109 7.80 -23.30 1.88
CA ALA A 109 7.29 -24.57 1.37
C ALA A 109 5.77 -24.62 1.52
N VAL A 110 5.06 -24.79 0.40
CA VAL A 110 3.62 -25.03 0.35
C VAL A 110 3.38 -26.53 0.28
N GLN A 111 2.58 -27.06 1.20
CA GLN A 111 2.36 -28.50 1.36
C GLN A 111 0.85 -28.78 1.47
N PRO A 112 0.27 -29.70 0.67
CA PRO A 112 -1.14 -30.03 0.77
C PRO A 112 -1.45 -30.77 2.08
N VAL A 113 -2.65 -30.55 2.62
CA VAL A 113 -3.11 -31.13 3.89
C VAL A 113 -4.40 -31.90 3.68
N PHE A 114 -4.34 -33.20 3.96
CA PHE A 114 -5.39 -34.18 3.71
C PHE A 114 -5.99 -34.74 5.00
N GLY A 115 -7.06 -35.52 4.88
CA GLY A 115 -7.68 -36.25 5.99
C GLY A 115 -8.82 -35.46 6.63
N GLU A 116 -8.94 -35.55 7.95
CA GLU A 116 -10.07 -34.99 8.70
C GLU A 116 -9.60 -33.92 9.70
N PRO A 117 -10.43 -32.94 10.11
CA PRO A 117 -10.02 -31.84 10.99
C PRO A 117 -9.21 -32.25 12.24
N LYS A 118 -9.57 -33.40 12.84
CA LYS A 118 -8.91 -34.00 14.03
C LYS A 118 -7.83 -35.03 13.71
N ASN A 119 -7.66 -35.41 12.44
CA ASN A 119 -6.67 -36.37 11.96
C ASN A 119 -6.09 -35.89 10.60
N LEU A 120 -5.29 -34.82 10.67
CA LEU A 120 -4.69 -34.20 9.48
C LEU A 120 -3.38 -34.90 9.08
N ARG A 121 -3.16 -34.97 7.77
CA ARG A 121 -1.91 -35.42 7.17
C ARG A 121 -1.35 -34.34 6.25
N VAL A 122 -0.31 -33.64 6.70
CA VAL A 122 0.52 -32.80 5.83
C VAL A 122 1.36 -33.71 4.95
N ASP A 123 1.29 -33.53 3.63
CA ASP A 123 2.09 -34.32 2.69
C ASP A 123 3.28 -33.49 2.20
N GLU A 124 4.44 -33.69 2.83
CA GLU A 124 5.66 -32.94 2.47
C GLU A 124 6.21 -33.34 1.08
N ALA A 125 5.95 -34.58 0.63
CA ALA A 125 6.45 -35.10 -0.64
C ALA A 125 5.69 -34.54 -1.85
N LEU A 126 4.40 -34.23 -1.68
CA LEU A 126 3.58 -33.49 -2.66
C LEU A 126 3.72 -31.96 -2.52
N GLY A 127 4.61 -31.48 -1.66
CA GLY A 127 4.88 -30.06 -1.47
C GLY A 127 5.83 -29.47 -2.52
N VAL A 128 5.96 -28.15 -2.49
CA VAL A 128 6.93 -27.40 -3.31
C VAL A 128 7.50 -26.23 -2.51
N ALA A 129 8.79 -25.95 -2.65
CA ALA A 129 9.48 -24.89 -1.93
C ALA A 129 10.12 -23.86 -2.86
N VAL A 130 10.06 -22.58 -2.47
CA VAL A 130 10.69 -21.46 -3.19
C VAL A 130 11.46 -20.57 -2.21
N ARG A 131 12.70 -20.23 -2.57
CA ARG A 131 13.56 -19.32 -1.80
C ARG A 131 13.55 -17.92 -2.42
N VAL A 132 13.46 -16.91 -1.57
CA VAL A 132 13.37 -15.50 -1.94
C VAL A 132 14.09 -14.62 -0.93
N ARG A 133 14.55 -13.44 -1.38
CA ARG A 133 15.08 -12.37 -0.53
C ARG A 133 14.20 -11.13 -0.67
N CYS A 134 13.75 -10.57 0.45
CA CYS A 134 13.04 -9.29 0.49
C CYS A 134 13.96 -8.13 0.11
N GLU A 135 13.38 -7.08 -0.45
CA GLU A 135 14.11 -5.88 -0.86
C GLU A 135 14.61 -5.07 0.36
N SER A 136 15.68 -4.29 0.17
CA SER A 136 16.16 -3.37 1.19
C SER A 136 15.33 -2.08 1.26
N THR A 137 15.21 -1.51 2.47
CA THR A 137 14.69 -0.14 2.69
C THR A 137 15.63 0.95 2.17
N THR A 138 16.93 0.66 2.05
CA THR A 138 17.96 1.59 1.57
C THR A 138 19.03 0.81 0.81
N ALA A 139 19.51 1.32 -0.33
CA ALA A 139 20.65 0.68 -1.01
C ALA A 139 21.92 1.53 -0.94
N PRO A 140 23.09 0.91 -0.69
CA PRO A 140 24.36 1.50 -1.03
C PRO A 140 24.53 1.45 -2.56
N GLY A 141 24.35 2.59 -3.24
CA GLY A 141 24.54 2.67 -4.69
C GLY A 141 24.44 4.08 -5.25
N THR A 142 25.16 4.32 -6.35
CA THR A 142 25.16 5.57 -7.11
C THR A 142 24.42 5.37 -8.44
N GLY A 143 23.20 5.88 -8.56
CA GLY A 143 22.39 5.77 -9.79
C GLY A 143 20.91 6.11 -9.57
N VAL A 144 20.16 6.20 -10.67
CA VAL A 144 18.71 6.45 -10.64
C VAL A 144 18.00 5.32 -9.89
N ARG A 145 17.34 5.66 -8.78
CA ARG A 145 16.67 4.70 -7.90
C ARG A 145 15.50 5.32 -7.14
N HIS A 146 14.53 4.46 -6.82
CA HIS A 146 13.38 4.74 -5.99
C HIS A 146 13.45 3.96 -4.67
N ASP A 147 13.52 4.61 -3.51
CA ASP A 147 13.35 3.98 -2.20
C ASP A 147 11.95 4.31 -1.64
N VAL A 148 11.26 3.30 -1.12
CA VAL A 148 9.82 3.35 -0.85
C VAL A 148 9.53 2.88 0.57
N HIS A 149 8.93 3.76 1.36
CA HIS A 149 8.70 3.58 2.79
C HIS A 149 7.20 3.72 3.08
N PHE A 150 6.54 2.59 3.34
CA PHE A 150 5.16 2.58 3.80
C PHE A 150 5.10 2.49 5.32
N ASN A 151 4.22 3.27 5.94
CA ASN A 151 3.86 3.02 7.34
C ASN A 151 3.02 1.74 7.45
N ARG A 152 2.67 1.33 8.67
CA ARG A 152 1.71 0.22 8.84
C ARG A 152 0.28 0.68 8.52
N GLY A 153 -0.12 1.86 8.98
CA GLY A 153 -1.42 2.47 8.65
C GLY A 153 -2.65 1.75 9.18
N VAL A 154 -2.50 0.91 10.21
CA VAL A 154 -3.51 -0.06 10.67
C VAL A 154 -3.58 -0.16 12.21
N ILE A 155 -3.89 0.96 12.87
CA ILE A 155 -4.17 0.99 14.33
C ILE A 155 -5.34 0.05 14.67
N GLY A 156 -6.41 0.07 13.87
CA GLY A 156 -7.50 -0.91 13.93
C GLY A 156 -7.11 -2.29 13.40
N SER A 157 -6.24 -3.01 14.11
CA SER A 157 -5.78 -4.33 13.68
C SER A 157 -5.63 -5.40 14.76
N GLN A 158 -5.96 -6.64 14.40
CA GLN A 158 -5.64 -7.86 15.17
C GLN A 158 -4.18 -7.93 15.62
N ALA A 159 -3.26 -7.32 14.87
CA ALA A 159 -1.86 -7.24 15.26
C ALA A 159 -1.66 -6.20 16.35
N TYR A 160 -2.14 -4.97 16.16
CA TYR A 160 -2.02 -3.90 17.17
C TYR A 160 -2.75 -4.26 18.48
N ALA A 161 -3.96 -4.81 18.37
CA ALA A 161 -4.74 -5.35 19.47
C ALA A 161 -3.97 -6.40 20.28
N ARG A 162 -3.31 -7.37 19.62
CA ARG A 162 -2.56 -8.43 20.31
C ARG A 162 -1.21 -7.97 20.85
N GLU A 163 -0.41 -7.24 20.08
CA GLU A 163 0.98 -6.92 20.48
C GLU A 163 1.07 -5.76 21.49
N PHE A 164 0.03 -4.92 21.60
CA PHE A 164 0.03 -3.74 22.46
C PHE A 164 -1.21 -3.59 23.35
N ASP A 165 -2.02 -4.66 23.49
CA ASP A 165 -3.30 -4.67 24.21
C ASP A 165 -4.21 -3.49 23.80
N ASN A 166 -4.29 -3.29 22.49
CA ASN A 166 -4.84 -2.14 21.79
C ASN A 166 -4.24 -0.74 22.11
N VAL A 167 -3.44 -0.48 23.16
CA VAL A 167 -3.03 0.84 23.74
C VAL A 167 -3.10 2.13 22.89
N ALA A 168 -3.51 3.26 23.48
CA ALA A 168 -3.52 4.60 22.83
C ALA A 168 -2.16 4.92 22.17
N PRO A 169 -2.10 5.23 20.86
CA PRO A 169 -0.87 5.70 20.23
C PRO A 169 -0.53 7.10 20.77
N ASP A 170 0.73 7.32 21.12
CA ASP A 170 1.22 8.56 21.72
C ASP A 170 2.12 9.31 20.72
N PRO A 171 1.63 10.37 20.05
CA PRO A 171 2.39 11.13 19.06
C PRO A 171 3.58 11.88 19.65
N GLU A 172 3.59 12.16 20.96
CA GLU A 172 4.69 12.83 21.66
C GLU A 172 5.81 11.86 22.05
N ALA A 173 5.54 10.55 22.00
CA ALA A 173 6.51 9.48 22.23
C ALA A 173 6.79 8.63 20.96
N PRO A 174 7.30 9.21 19.85
CA PRO A 174 7.51 8.48 18.59
C PRO A 174 8.51 7.30 18.72
N GLN A 175 9.39 7.33 19.72
CA GLN A 175 10.34 6.24 20.02
C GLN A 175 9.75 5.09 20.84
N SER A 176 8.50 5.20 21.30
CA SER A 176 7.78 4.11 21.97
C SER A 176 7.61 2.91 21.05
N LYS A 177 7.41 1.71 21.62
CA LYS A 177 7.25 0.47 20.83
C LYS A 177 6.04 0.52 19.89
N PRO A 178 4.85 1.01 20.29
CA PRO A 178 3.70 1.13 19.37
C PRO A 178 3.98 2.11 18.22
N MET A 179 4.61 3.25 18.49
CA MET A 179 4.82 4.29 17.48
C MET A 179 5.88 3.90 16.44
N ARG A 180 7.00 3.30 16.84
CA ARG A 180 7.95 2.71 15.88
C ARG A 180 7.34 1.56 15.08
N TRP A 181 6.44 0.78 15.69
CA TRP A 181 5.67 -0.22 14.96
C TRP A 181 4.74 0.42 13.93
N LEU A 182 4.00 1.48 14.29
CA LEU A 182 3.14 2.20 13.35
C LEU A 182 3.92 2.85 12.21
N SER A 183 5.06 3.49 12.51
CA SER A 183 5.96 4.09 11.51
C SER A 183 6.50 3.09 10.49
N ARG A 184 6.97 1.92 10.97
CA ARG A 184 7.60 0.89 10.12
C ARG A 184 8.79 1.43 9.29
N GLY A 185 9.50 2.44 9.77
CA GLY A 185 10.62 3.07 9.06
C GLY A 185 10.24 4.26 8.19
N LEU A 186 8.96 4.64 8.06
CA LEU A 186 8.56 5.82 7.29
C LEU A 186 9.05 7.11 7.96
N TYR A 187 8.77 7.26 9.26
CA TYR A 187 9.23 8.41 10.07
C TYR A 187 10.75 8.50 10.10
N GLU A 188 11.41 7.36 10.34
CA GLU A 188 12.87 7.27 10.42
C GLU A 188 13.53 7.63 9.08
N ALA A 189 12.97 7.17 7.95
CA ALA A 189 13.47 7.54 6.62
C ALA A 189 13.24 9.02 6.28
N LEU A 190 12.13 9.61 6.72
CA LEU A 190 11.86 11.05 6.55
C LEU A 190 12.90 11.90 7.30
N LEU A 191 13.18 11.56 8.57
CA LEU A 191 14.20 12.26 9.36
C LEU A 191 15.60 12.09 8.73
N ALA A 192 15.97 10.87 8.33
CA ALA A 192 17.24 10.61 7.67
C ALA A 192 17.36 11.33 6.31
N PHE A 193 16.25 11.57 5.59
CA PHE A 193 16.27 12.39 4.37
C PHE A 193 16.55 13.87 4.69
N ILE A 194 15.95 14.42 5.76
CA ILE A 194 16.15 15.80 6.21
C ILE A 194 17.60 16.00 6.70
N GLU A 195 18.15 15.04 7.44
CA GLU A 195 19.53 15.04 7.95
C GLU A 195 20.58 15.19 6.83
N ARG A 196 20.30 14.69 5.60
CA ARG A 196 21.18 14.91 4.43
C ARG A 196 21.40 16.38 4.10
N GLY A 197 20.47 17.26 4.50
CA GLY A 197 20.55 18.71 4.33
C GLY A 197 21.34 19.44 5.42
N ALA A 198 21.64 18.80 6.56
CA ALA A 198 22.20 19.41 7.76
C ALA A 198 23.73 19.57 7.71
N ARG A 199 24.28 20.18 6.66
CA ARG A 199 25.72 20.44 6.51
C ARG A 199 26.03 21.51 5.46
N PRO A 200 27.21 22.17 5.49
CA PRO A 200 27.56 23.24 4.56
C PRO A 200 27.49 22.80 3.09
N GLY A 201 26.93 23.68 2.26
CA GLY A 201 26.76 23.43 0.82
C GLY A 201 25.52 22.60 0.47
N MET A 202 24.84 21.96 1.43
CA MET A 202 23.57 21.30 1.18
C MET A 202 22.39 22.27 1.36
N GLY A 203 21.24 21.91 0.81
CA GLY A 203 20.00 22.66 1.03
C GLY A 203 18.75 21.80 0.87
N LEU A 204 17.64 22.27 1.45
CA LEU A 204 16.33 21.63 1.37
C LEU A 204 15.30 22.62 0.82
N ARG A 205 14.41 22.13 -0.05
CA ARG A 205 13.26 22.87 -0.60
C ARG A 205 11.98 22.07 -0.36
N ALA A 206 11.27 22.40 0.70
CA ALA A 206 10.10 21.66 1.15
C ALA A 206 8.79 22.35 0.75
N ALA A 207 7.76 21.58 0.43
CA ALA A 207 6.39 22.06 0.22
C ALA A 207 5.40 21.15 0.95
N PHE A 208 4.66 21.71 1.92
CA PHE A 208 3.80 20.95 2.83
C PHE A 208 2.39 21.54 2.98
N TYR A 209 1.42 20.64 3.06
CA TYR A 209 0.02 20.92 3.36
C TYR A 209 -0.24 21.02 4.86
N GLU A 210 -0.29 19.86 5.52
CA GLU A 210 -0.19 19.71 6.96
C GLU A 210 1.30 19.72 7.32
N PHE A 211 1.70 20.67 8.15
CA PHE A 211 3.06 20.86 8.66
C PHE A 211 3.02 21.19 10.15
N HIS A 212 2.42 20.29 10.92
CA HIS A 212 2.15 20.48 12.35
C HIS A 212 2.65 19.33 13.24
N TYR A 213 3.47 18.40 12.70
CA TYR A 213 4.23 17.46 13.54
C TYR A 213 5.57 18.05 13.95
N LEU A 214 5.64 18.57 15.18
CA LEU A 214 6.78 19.31 15.73
C LEU A 214 8.13 18.60 15.57
N PRO A 215 8.29 17.28 15.81
CA PRO A 215 9.60 16.63 15.67
C PRO A 215 10.21 16.72 14.25
N VAL A 216 9.38 16.76 13.20
CA VAL A 216 9.85 16.95 11.82
C VAL A 216 10.19 18.42 11.53
N ALA A 217 9.42 19.35 12.09
CA ALA A 217 9.76 20.77 12.03
C ALA A 217 11.07 21.09 12.78
N GLN A 218 11.32 20.44 13.91
CA GLN A 218 12.59 20.55 14.63
C GLN A 218 13.76 20.02 13.79
N ALA A 219 13.64 18.83 13.19
CA ALA A 219 14.69 18.30 12.32
C ALA A 219 15.01 19.21 11.11
N LEU A 220 14.00 19.91 10.56
CA LEU A 220 14.21 20.93 9.52
C LEU A 220 14.88 22.19 10.08
N SER A 221 14.60 22.58 11.33
CA SER A 221 15.28 23.69 11.99
C SER A 221 16.73 23.36 12.32
N ASP A 222 17.01 22.13 12.74
CA ASP A 222 18.36 21.65 13.02
C ASP A 222 19.19 21.62 11.72
N ALA A 223 18.59 21.13 10.62
CA ALA A 223 19.22 21.19 9.30
C ALA A 223 19.47 22.63 8.81
N ALA A 224 18.65 23.60 9.22
CA ALA A 224 18.81 25.01 8.86
C ALA A 224 19.98 25.73 9.56
N GLN A 225 20.62 25.09 10.57
CA GLN A 225 21.78 25.65 11.26
C GLN A 225 23.05 25.63 10.40
N GLU A 226 23.20 24.62 9.53
CA GLU A 226 24.36 24.45 8.64
C GLU A 226 24.02 24.42 7.14
N GLY A 227 22.79 24.06 6.78
CA GLY A 227 22.31 23.98 5.39
C GLY A 227 21.26 25.03 5.04
N ASP A 228 21.05 25.26 3.74
CA ASP A 228 20.04 26.21 3.25
C ASP A 228 18.65 25.55 3.15
N VAL A 229 17.88 25.63 4.24
CA VAL A 229 16.51 25.11 4.33
C VAL A 229 15.48 26.20 4.01
N GLN A 230 14.55 25.91 3.10
CA GLN A 230 13.41 26.76 2.77
C GLN A 230 12.11 25.93 2.67
N VAL A 231 11.05 26.35 3.36
CA VAL A 231 9.77 25.62 3.47
C VAL A 231 8.62 26.47 2.94
N VAL A 232 7.90 26.00 1.92
CA VAL A 232 6.61 26.55 1.52
C VAL A 232 5.51 25.79 2.25
N TYR A 233 4.62 26.49 2.95
CA TYR A 233 3.56 25.84 3.75
C TYR A 233 2.17 26.41 3.45
N ASP A 234 1.13 25.60 3.66
CA ASP A 234 -0.26 26.06 3.55
C ASP A 234 -0.59 27.08 4.64
N ALA A 235 -0.83 28.31 4.21
CA ALA A 235 -1.21 29.43 5.08
C ALA A 235 -2.67 29.87 4.81
N ALA A 236 -3.48 29.04 4.16
CA ALA A 236 -4.83 29.38 3.71
C ALA A 236 -5.95 28.40 4.12
N SER A 237 -5.67 27.11 4.37
CA SER A 237 -6.71 26.15 4.83
C SER A 237 -6.90 26.13 6.35
N LYS A 238 -7.73 25.20 6.84
CA LYS A 238 -7.97 24.95 8.28
C LYS A 238 -6.66 24.71 9.07
N TYR A 239 -5.64 24.13 8.44
CA TYR A 239 -4.35 23.81 9.10
C TYR A 239 -3.45 25.04 9.30
N LYS A 240 -3.81 26.22 8.78
CA LYS A 240 -3.01 27.45 8.88
C LYS A 240 -2.52 27.71 10.31
N ALA A 241 -3.40 27.64 11.30
CA ALA A 241 -3.06 28.00 12.69
C ALA A 241 -2.06 27.02 13.30
N GLU A 242 -2.28 25.71 13.10
CA GLU A 242 -1.39 24.64 13.57
C GLU A 242 -0.03 24.71 12.88
N ASN A 243 -0.01 24.87 11.55
CA ASN A 243 1.23 25.07 10.77
C ASN A 243 2.03 26.27 11.30
N GLN A 244 1.37 27.42 11.52
CA GLN A 244 2.02 28.63 12.03
C GLN A 244 2.55 28.46 13.46
N ALA A 245 1.81 27.79 14.34
CA ALA A 245 2.24 27.48 15.69
C ALA A 245 3.48 26.57 15.69
N THR A 246 3.48 25.50 14.88
CA THR A 246 4.61 24.57 14.76
C THR A 246 5.84 25.25 14.16
N ILE A 247 5.69 26.09 13.13
CA ILE A 247 6.80 26.89 12.56
C ILE A 247 7.40 27.82 13.62
N ALA A 248 6.58 28.48 14.43
CA ALA A 248 7.04 29.37 15.49
C ALA A 248 7.75 28.60 16.61
N GLN A 249 7.18 27.47 17.04
CA GLN A 249 7.73 26.63 18.11
C GLN A 249 9.07 25.98 17.71
N ALA A 250 9.21 25.57 16.45
CA ALA A 250 10.46 25.03 15.91
C ALA A 250 11.49 26.10 15.53
N GLY A 251 11.19 27.40 15.61
CA GLY A 251 12.11 28.48 15.21
C GLY A 251 12.26 28.70 13.70
N LEU A 252 11.45 28.04 12.87
CA LEU A 252 11.55 28.04 11.39
C LEU A 252 11.05 29.32 10.69
N ALA A 253 10.63 30.35 11.42
CA ALA A 253 9.94 31.52 10.85
C ALA A 253 10.73 32.24 9.74
N ALA A 254 12.06 32.31 9.84
CA ALA A 254 12.93 32.92 8.82
C ALA A 254 13.10 32.07 7.55
N HIS A 255 12.77 30.77 7.62
CA HIS A 255 12.89 29.78 6.56
C HIS A 255 11.54 29.44 5.91
N ALA A 256 10.44 29.99 6.43
CA ALA A 256 9.07 29.61 6.07
C ALA A 256 8.39 30.65 5.17
N HIS A 257 7.92 30.19 4.00
CA HIS A 257 7.26 30.98 2.97
C HIS A 257 5.75 30.66 2.97
N PRO A 258 4.88 31.59 3.40
CA PRO A 258 3.44 31.33 3.49
C PRO A 258 2.80 31.28 2.11
N ARG A 259 2.18 30.16 1.76
CA ARG A 259 1.35 30.05 0.56
C ARG A 259 -0.10 30.40 0.90
N THR A 260 -0.49 31.64 0.60
CA THR A 260 -1.74 32.27 1.06
C THR A 260 -2.90 32.20 0.04
N VAL A 261 -2.66 31.57 -1.12
CA VAL A 261 -3.68 31.31 -2.15
C VAL A 261 -4.84 30.50 -1.57
N SER A 262 -6.07 31.01 -1.65
CA SER A 262 -7.27 30.38 -1.07
C SER A 262 -8.03 29.44 -2.01
N GLU A 263 -7.85 29.54 -3.33
CA GLU A 263 -8.46 28.63 -4.32
C GLU A 263 -7.83 27.23 -4.21
N GLY A 264 -8.64 26.17 -4.10
CA GLY A 264 -8.16 24.78 -3.95
C GLY A 264 -7.51 24.48 -2.59
N ILE A 265 -6.66 23.45 -2.52
CA ILE A 265 -5.81 23.12 -1.35
C ILE A 265 -4.32 23.02 -1.73
N ARG A 266 -3.43 23.37 -0.78
CA ARG A 266 -1.95 23.38 -0.92
C ARG A 266 -1.35 21.99 -0.70
N HIS A 267 -1.90 20.98 -1.37
CA HIS A 267 -1.84 19.58 -0.94
C HIS A 267 -0.53 18.83 -1.26
N ASN A 268 0.61 19.51 -1.37
CA ASN A 268 1.94 18.92 -1.55
C ASN A 268 2.52 18.34 -0.24
N LYS A 269 3.39 17.33 -0.38
CA LYS A 269 4.21 16.75 0.71
C LYS A 269 5.59 16.31 0.17
N PHE A 270 6.42 17.26 -0.26
CA PHE A 270 7.72 16.94 -0.86
C PHE A 270 8.87 17.76 -0.28
N ILE A 271 10.10 17.23 -0.39
CA ILE A 271 11.36 17.89 -0.02
C ILE A 271 12.40 17.60 -1.10
N VAL A 272 12.88 18.62 -1.82
CA VAL A 272 14.03 18.48 -2.72
C VAL A 272 15.32 18.68 -1.94
N LEU A 273 16.27 17.76 -2.10
CA LEU A 273 17.64 17.88 -1.60
C LEU A 273 18.53 18.52 -2.67
N LEU A 274 19.28 19.53 -2.26
CA LEU A 274 20.28 20.23 -3.06
C LEU A 274 21.69 19.96 -2.54
N GLU A 275 22.66 19.81 -3.45
CA GLU A 275 24.09 19.77 -3.17
C GLU A 275 24.78 20.87 -4.01
N HIS A 276 25.43 21.82 -3.34
CA HIS A 276 25.98 23.05 -3.95
C HIS A 276 24.98 23.79 -4.86
N GLY A 277 23.71 23.81 -4.45
CA GLY A 277 22.60 24.41 -5.19
C GLY A 277 22.05 23.56 -6.34
N GLN A 278 22.68 22.42 -6.67
CA GLN A 278 22.19 21.48 -7.69
C GLN A 278 21.21 20.47 -7.07
N PRO A 279 20.04 20.23 -7.67
CA PRO A 279 19.09 19.24 -7.19
C PRO A 279 19.57 17.81 -7.45
N VAL A 280 19.59 16.96 -6.41
CA VAL A 280 20.15 15.60 -6.47
C VAL A 280 19.17 14.49 -6.11
N SER A 281 18.13 14.80 -5.33
CA SER A 281 17.13 13.82 -4.88
C SER A 281 15.86 14.53 -4.40
N VAL A 282 14.72 13.84 -4.41
CA VAL A 282 13.46 14.37 -3.86
C VAL A 282 12.74 13.31 -3.02
N TRP A 283 12.34 13.69 -1.81
CA TRP A 283 11.31 12.99 -1.04
C TRP A 283 9.94 13.46 -1.51
N THR A 284 9.01 12.55 -1.79
CA THR A 284 7.59 12.85 -2.04
C THR A 284 6.69 11.72 -1.55
N GLY A 285 5.39 11.76 -1.85
CA GLY A 285 4.42 10.70 -1.54
C GLY A 285 3.09 11.24 -1.05
N SER A 286 2.37 10.43 -0.28
CA SER A 286 1.06 10.77 0.27
C SER A 286 1.11 11.29 1.72
N THR A 287 2.24 11.10 2.41
CA THR A 287 2.43 11.39 3.84
C THR A 287 2.40 12.88 4.17
N ASN A 288 1.33 13.33 4.83
CA ASN A 288 1.27 14.64 5.49
C ASN A 288 2.25 14.72 6.67
N ILE A 289 2.79 15.90 6.96
CA ILE A 289 3.67 16.12 8.13
C ILE A 289 2.80 16.41 9.36
N SER A 290 2.06 15.38 9.74
CA SER A 290 1.17 15.30 10.90
C SER A 290 1.33 13.93 11.56
N ALA A 291 1.02 13.83 12.85
CA ALA A 291 1.09 12.55 13.56
C ALA A 291 0.20 11.47 12.90
N GLY A 292 -1.02 11.85 12.51
CA GLY A 292 -1.92 10.98 11.78
C GLY A 292 -1.43 10.61 10.37
N GLY A 293 -0.78 11.54 9.65
CA GLY A 293 -0.12 11.26 8.38
C GLY A 293 0.99 10.22 8.48
N ILE A 294 1.83 10.31 9.51
CA ILE A 294 3.02 9.46 9.69
C ILE A 294 2.66 8.10 10.32
N PHE A 295 1.81 8.08 11.35
CA PHE A 295 1.56 6.88 12.18
C PHE A 295 0.13 6.34 12.11
N GLY A 296 -0.85 7.17 11.73
CA GLY A 296 -2.28 6.84 11.82
C GLY A 296 -2.76 5.97 10.67
N HIS A 297 -3.18 6.63 9.59
CA HIS A 297 -3.70 5.99 8.38
C HIS A 297 -2.58 5.60 7.40
N SER A 298 -2.89 4.72 6.45
CA SER A 298 -1.93 4.20 5.48
C SER A 298 -1.38 5.31 4.58
N ASN A 299 -0.06 5.47 4.55
CA ASN A 299 0.66 6.44 3.73
C ASN A 299 1.99 5.89 3.21
N VAL A 300 2.54 6.56 2.19
CA VAL A 300 3.85 6.26 1.61
C VAL A 300 4.73 7.51 1.54
N GLY A 301 5.97 7.36 1.99
CA GLY A 301 7.10 8.24 1.69
C GLY A 301 7.99 7.60 0.62
N HIS A 302 8.45 8.40 -0.33
CA HIS A 302 9.11 7.92 -1.54
C HIS A 302 10.31 8.82 -1.83
N VAL A 303 11.52 8.27 -1.78
CA VAL A 303 12.75 8.96 -2.16
C VAL A 303 13.11 8.61 -3.60
N VAL A 304 13.18 9.61 -4.46
CA VAL A 304 13.69 9.48 -5.83
C VAL A 304 15.12 10.04 -5.85
N HIS A 305 16.08 9.19 -6.22
CA HIS A 305 17.49 9.55 -6.40
C HIS A 305 17.76 9.81 -7.89
N ASP A 306 17.08 10.79 -8.45
CA ASP A 306 17.23 11.21 -9.83
C ASP A 306 17.38 12.74 -9.87
N PRO A 307 18.55 13.28 -10.28
CA PRO A 307 18.80 14.71 -10.37
C PRO A 307 17.83 15.45 -11.32
N GLU A 308 17.38 14.83 -12.41
CA GLU A 308 16.48 15.46 -13.38
C GLU A 308 15.04 15.52 -12.84
N ILE A 309 14.57 14.47 -12.15
CA ILE A 309 13.29 14.53 -11.42
C ILE A 309 13.39 15.56 -10.29
N ALA A 310 14.47 15.56 -9.52
CA ALA A 310 14.69 16.54 -8.46
C ALA A 310 14.71 17.99 -9.01
N ARG A 311 15.28 18.22 -10.19
CA ARG A 311 15.27 19.50 -10.90
C ARG A 311 13.85 19.95 -11.28
N GLN A 312 13.03 19.04 -11.80
CA GLN A 312 11.63 19.34 -12.12
C GLN A 312 10.81 19.70 -10.87
N TYR A 313 11.05 19.03 -9.73
CA TYR A 313 10.44 19.40 -8.44
C TYR A 313 10.97 20.74 -7.90
N LEU A 314 12.25 21.08 -8.10
CA LEU A 314 12.81 22.38 -7.73
C LEU A 314 12.19 23.53 -8.54
N ASP A 315 11.98 23.33 -9.85
CA ASP A 315 11.28 24.28 -10.70
C ASP A 315 9.83 24.48 -10.22
N TYR A 316 9.14 23.40 -9.82
CA TYR A 316 7.79 23.45 -9.27
C TYR A 316 7.74 24.18 -7.93
N TRP A 317 8.65 23.85 -7.00
CA TRP A 317 8.81 24.56 -5.73
C TRP A 317 8.99 26.07 -5.93
N THR A 318 9.82 26.45 -6.90
CA THR A 318 10.08 27.86 -7.25
C THR A 318 8.82 28.56 -7.77
N ARG A 319 7.92 27.86 -8.46
CA ARG A 319 6.59 28.40 -8.85
C ARG A 319 5.66 28.54 -7.65
N LEU A 320 5.67 27.60 -6.71
CA LEU A 320 4.85 27.64 -5.49
C LEU A 320 5.26 28.78 -4.54
N GLN A 321 6.56 28.97 -4.33
CA GLN A 321 7.15 30.00 -3.45
C GLN A 321 6.77 31.42 -3.90
N ARG A 322 6.65 31.66 -5.21
CA ARG A 322 6.17 32.93 -5.79
C ARG A 322 4.68 33.22 -5.51
N ASN A 323 4.01 32.39 -4.71
CA ASN A 323 2.61 32.51 -4.28
C ASN A 323 1.63 32.67 -5.46
N LEU A 324 1.91 32.01 -6.59
CA LEU A 324 1.09 32.08 -7.80
C LEU A 324 -0.27 31.38 -7.60
N THR A 325 -1.33 31.99 -8.13
CA THR A 325 -2.70 31.44 -8.15
C THR A 325 -2.83 30.25 -9.12
N PRO A 326 -3.86 29.39 -8.99
CA PRO A 326 -4.03 28.21 -9.85
C PRO A 326 -4.04 28.52 -11.34
N GLY A 327 -4.79 29.55 -11.79
CA GLY A 327 -4.79 29.97 -13.18
C GLY A 327 -3.42 30.43 -13.72
N LYS A 328 -2.50 30.89 -12.86
CA LYS A 328 -1.10 31.21 -13.22
C LYS A 328 -0.15 30.01 -13.14
N LEU A 329 -0.60 28.90 -12.56
CA LEU A 329 0.16 27.65 -12.42
C LEU A 329 -0.19 26.60 -13.48
N ARG A 330 -1.44 26.55 -13.97
CA ARG A 330 -1.94 25.57 -14.95
C ARG A 330 -0.99 25.38 -16.13
N THR A 331 -0.83 26.41 -16.97
CA THR A 331 -0.01 26.31 -18.18
C THR A 331 1.47 26.02 -17.89
N PRO A 332 2.16 26.72 -16.96
CA PRO A 332 3.55 26.38 -16.62
C PRO A 332 3.74 24.96 -16.07
N ASN A 333 2.80 24.43 -15.29
CA ASN A 333 2.88 23.05 -14.79
C ASN A 333 2.64 22.02 -15.89
N ALA A 334 1.64 22.23 -16.75
CA ALA A 334 1.37 21.36 -17.88
C ALA A 334 2.54 21.30 -18.87
N GLN A 335 3.20 22.44 -19.11
CA GLN A 335 4.41 22.54 -19.95
C GLN A 335 5.64 21.90 -19.29
N ALA A 336 5.83 22.08 -17.97
CA ALA A 336 6.97 21.50 -17.24
C ALA A 336 6.80 20.01 -16.92
N SER A 337 5.57 19.48 -17.02
CA SER A 337 5.24 18.07 -16.78
C SER A 337 4.20 17.56 -17.78
N PRO A 338 4.54 17.45 -19.09
CA PRO A 338 3.60 16.98 -20.10
C PRO A 338 3.18 15.53 -19.82
N LEU A 339 1.92 15.18 -20.11
CA LEU A 339 1.49 13.80 -20.00
C LEU A 339 2.16 12.97 -21.12
N PRO A 340 2.84 11.86 -20.82
CA PRO A 340 3.42 11.02 -21.85
C PRO A 340 2.34 10.37 -22.72
N ALA A 341 2.68 10.16 -23.99
CA ALA A 341 1.83 9.44 -24.93
C ALA A 341 1.64 7.98 -24.49
N LEU A 342 0.52 7.38 -24.91
CA LEU A 342 0.24 5.96 -24.69
C LEU A 342 0.50 5.17 -25.99
N PRO A 343 1.11 3.97 -25.95
CA PRO A 343 1.64 3.30 -24.77
C PRO A 343 2.87 4.02 -24.18
N LEU A 344 3.02 3.95 -22.86
CA LEU A 344 4.14 4.55 -22.14
C LEU A 344 5.48 3.96 -22.61
N GLN A 345 6.56 4.71 -22.42
CA GLN A 345 7.92 4.19 -22.47
C GLN A 345 8.43 3.98 -21.05
N PRO A 346 9.40 3.07 -20.81
CA PRO A 346 9.98 2.89 -19.49
C PRO A 346 10.61 4.19 -18.96
N GLY A 347 10.32 4.52 -17.70
CA GLY A 347 10.79 5.75 -17.07
C GLY A 347 9.87 6.28 -15.96
N THR A 348 10.30 7.39 -15.37
CA THR A 348 9.57 8.10 -14.30
C THR A 348 9.15 9.47 -14.81
N TYR A 349 7.86 9.76 -14.73
CA TYR A 349 7.25 11.00 -15.20
C TYR A 349 6.57 11.71 -14.02
N PRO A 350 7.06 12.88 -13.58
CA PRO A 350 6.33 13.68 -12.61
C PRO A 350 5.15 14.37 -13.29
N VAL A 351 4.07 14.59 -12.55
CA VAL A 351 2.85 15.28 -12.98
C VAL A 351 2.51 16.29 -11.90
N PHE A 352 2.68 17.59 -12.21
CA PHE A 352 2.39 18.67 -11.28
C PHE A 352 1.01 19.27 -11.53
N SER A 353 0.35 19.68 -10.45
CA SER A 353 -0.95 20.32 -10.43
C SER A 353 -0.92 21.68 -9.71
N PRO A 354 -1.85 22.60 -10.02
CA PRO A 354 -2.90 22.48 -11.03
C PRO A 354 -2.31 22.60 -12.44
N ARG A 355 -2.97 22.01 -13.45
CA ARG A 355 -2.46 21.86 -14.82
C ARG A 355 -3.48 22.07 -15.94
N GLU A 356 -4.78 21.99 -15.66
CA GLU A 356 -5.84 22.13 -16.67
C GLU A 356 -7.00 23.03 -16.20
N ASP A 357 -7.78 23.55 -17.15
CA ASP A 357 -8.99 24.32 -16.87
C ASP A 357 -10.23 23.42 -16.80
N ASN A 358 -11.29 23.88 -16.12
CA ASN A 358 -12.53 23.11 -15.95
C ASN A 358 -13.20 22.71 -17.28
N GLU A 359 -13.04 23.57 -18.30
CA GLU A 359 -13.62 23.44 -19.65
C GLU A 359 -12.74 22.65 -20.62
N GLU A 360 -11.61 22.11 -20.16
CA GLU A 360 -10.74 21.25 -20.97
C GLU A 360 -11.56 20.05 -21.52
N PRO A 361 -11.54 19.76 -22.84
CA PRO A 361 -12.31 18.66 -23.41
C PRO A 361 -11.93 17.32 -22.77
N GLN A 362 -12.93 16.48 -22.48
CA GLN A 362 -12.74 15.24 -21.69
C GLN A 362 -11.57 14.36 -22.17
N ALA A 363 -11.40 14.20 -23.48
CA ALA A 363 -10.32 13.40 -24.07
C ALA A 363 -8.90 13.95 -23.82
N ARG A 364 -8.76 15.22 -23.40
CA ARG A 364 -7.49 15.88 -23.06
C ARG A 364 -7.26 16.02 -21.55
N LYS A 365 -8.26 15.72 -20.71
CA LYS A 365 -8.13 15.83 -19.24
C LYS A 365 -7.17 14.78 -18.68
N THR A 366 -6.38 15.20 -17.70
CA THR A 366 -5.42 14.35 -17.00
C THR A 366 -6.10 13.18 -16.29
N LEU A 367 -7.33 13.40 -15.77
CA LEU A 367 -8.09 12.35 -15.10
C LEU A 367 -8.57 11.25 -16.08
N GLN A 368 -8.98 11.64 -17.29
CA GLN A 368 -9.29 10.71 -18.38
C GLN A 368 -8.03 9.95 -18.83
N TRP A 369 -6.87 10.62 -18.87
CA TRP A 369 -5.60 9.97 -19.21
C TRP A 369 -5.20 8.88 -18.19
N TYR A 370 -5.37 9.13 -16.88
CA TYR A 370 -5.18 8.07 -15.87
C TYR A 370 -6.20 6.93 -16.00
N ALA A 371 -7.46 7.23 -16.33
CA ALA A 371 -8.46 6.18 -16.58
C ALA A 371 -8.13 5.37 -17.84
N ASN A 372 -7.57 6.00 -18.89
CA ASN A 372 -7.10 5.31 -20.09
C ASN A 372 -5.91 4.37 -19.79
N LEU A 373 -5.00 4.75 -18.88
CA LEU A 373 -3.96 3.84 -18.37
C LEU A 373 -4.55 2.60 -17.68
N ALA A 374 -5.58 2.78 -16.84
CA ALA A 374 -6.24 1.66 -16.16
C ALA A 374 -7.01 0.75 -17.14
N SER A 375 -7.72 1.34 -18.11
CA SER A 375 -8.41 0.61 -19.18
C SER A 375 -7.48 -0.15 -20.13
N ALA A 376 -6.21 0.24 -20.20
CA ALA A 376 -5.19 -0.44 -21.01
C ALA A 376 -4.55 -1.64 -20.28
N ALA A 377 -4.95 -1.93 -19.04
CA ALA A 377 -4.47 -3.10 -18.32
C ALA A 377 -4.89 -4.40 -19.02
N SER A 378 -3.98 -5.36 -19.05
CA SER A 378 -4.18 -6.68 -19.65
C SER A 378 -4.62 -7.74 -18.65
N GLN A 379 -4.33 -7.57 -17.36
CA GLN A 379 -4.57 -8.61 -16.34
C GLN A 379 -5.03 -8.08 -14.96
N LEU A 380 -4.44 -6.98 -14.46
CA LEU A 380 -4.73 -6.48 -13.10
C LEU A 380 -4.62 -4.95 -12.97
N VAL A 381 -5.67 -4.35 -12.39
CA VAL A 381 -5.65 -3.00 -11.81
C VAL A 381 -5.79 -3.08 -10.29
N CYS A 382 -4.93 -2.38 -9.56
CA CYS A 382 -5.06 -2.13 -8.13
C CYS A 382 -5.25 -0.62 -7.89
N PHE A 383 -6.30 -0.20 -7.19
CA PHE A 383 -6.64 1.22 -7.05
C PHE A 383 -7.02 1.58 -5.60
N THR A 384 -6.43 2.66 -5.07
CA THR A 384 -6.75 3.20 -3.74
C THR A 384 -7.50 4.54 -3.85
N ALA A 385 -8.65 4.68 -3.19
CA ALA A 385 -9.44 5.91 -3.11
C ALA A 385 -9.56 6.40 -1.66
N ALA A 386 -8.99 7.56 -1.33
CA ALA A 386 -9.11 8.11 0.03
C ALA A 386 -10.42 8.88 0.29
N PHE A 387 -11.19 9.22 -0.77
CA PHE A 387 -12.40 10.05 -0.64
C PHE A 387 -13.49 9.71 -1.66
N GLU A 388 -13.17 9.76 -2.96
CA GLU A 388 -14.14 9.53 -4.03
C GLU A 388 -13.53 8.78 -5.22
N ILE A 389 -14.38 8.08 -5.96
CA ILE A 389 -14.07 7.45 -7.25
C ILE A 389 -14.70 8.31 -8.35
N ALA A 390 -13.86 9.02 -9.10
CA ALA A 390 -14.32 9.88 -10.19
C ALA A 390 -15.00 9.08 -11.33
N ALA A 391 -15.87 9.74 -12.08
CA ALA A 391 -16.71 9.10 -13.11
C ALA A 391 -15.88 8.38 -14.19
N GLU A 392 -14.71 8.92 -14.53
CA GLU A 392 -13.75 8.31 -15.45
C GLU A 392 -13.30 6.93 -14.98
N PHE A 393 -13.02 6.77 -13.68
CA PHE A 393 -12.65 5.50 -13.07
C PHE A 393 -13.85 4.57 -12.84
N GLN A 394 -15.03 5.13 -12.53
CA GLN A 394 -16.27 4.34 -12.48
C GLN A 394 -16.53 3.64 -13.83
N ALA A 395 -16.25 4.30 -14.96
CA ALA A 395 -16.35 3.68 -16.28
C ALA A 395 -15.36 2.50 -16.47
N VAL A 396 -14.12 2.62 -15.97
CA VAL A 396 -13.13 1.51 -15.99
C VAL A 396 -13.64 0.31 -15.18
N PHE A 397 -14.21 0.56 -13.99
CA PHE A 397 -14.69 -0.52 -13.12
C PHE A 397 -15.99 -1.15 -13.64
N GLN A 398 -16.89 -0.38 -14.26
CA GLN A 398 -18.14 -0.90 -14.84
C GLN A 398 -17.95 -1.75 -16.11
N ALA A 399 -16.86 -1.54 -16.86
CA ALA A 399 -16.59 -2.25 -18.11
C ALA A 399 -16.54 -3.78 -17.90
N GLN A 400 -17.23 -4.55 -18.75
CA GLN A 400 -17.20 -6.02 -18.67
C GLN A 400 -15.97 -6.57 -19.41
N ASN A 401 -15.02 -7.16 -18.68
CA ASN A 401 -13.81 -7.79 -19.25
C ASN A 401 -13.14 -8.75 -18.26
N ASP A 402 -12.15 -9.52 -18.72
CA ASP A 402 -11.41 -10.51 -17.90
C ASP A 402 -10.26 -9.91 -17.07
N VAL A 403 -10.17 -8.57 -16.92
CA VAL A 403 -9.14 -7.89 -16.12
C VAL A 403 -9.60 -7.83 -14.67
N LEU A 404 -8.78 -8.33 -13.73
CA LEU A 404 -9.04 -8.20 -12.31
C LEU A 404 -8.90 -6.74 -11.86
N ARG A 405 -9.87 -6.22 -11.10
CA ARG A 405 -9.91 -4.83 -10.65
C ARG A 405 -10.13 -4.77 -9.13
N TYR A 406 -9.04 -4.58 -8.39
CA TYR A 406 -9.09 -4.45 -6.93
C TYR A 406 -9.21 -2.98 -6.55
N VAL A 407 -10.29 -2.65 -5.84
CA VAL A 407 -10.58 -1.28 -5.41
C VAL A 407 -10.65 -1.25 -3.88
N ILE A 408 -9.85 -0.39 -3.26
CA ILE A 408 -9.91 -0.12 -1.82
C ILE A 408 -10.24 1.34 -1.57
N LYS A 409 -11.16 1.60 -0.64
CA LYS A 409 -11.62 2.95 -0.28
C LYS A 409 -11.61 3.14 1.24
N ASP A 410 -11.33 4.35 1.73
CA ASP A 410 -11.32 4.65 3.18
C ASP A 410 -12.71 4.43 3.81
N ASP A 411 -13.77 4.80 3.09
CA ASP A 411 -15.18 4.69 3.47
C ASP A 411 -15.99 3.86 2.44
N PRO A 412 -17.21 3.40 2.78
CA PRO A 412 -18.11 2.73 1.84
C PRO A 412 -18.38 3.55 0.56
N LEU A 413 -18.89 2.90 -0.49
CA LEU A 413 -19.31 3.59 -1.72
C LEU A 413 -20.46 4.57 -1.41
N LYS A 414 -20.32 5.79 -1.90
CA LYS A 414 -21.35 6.83 -1.86
C LYS A 414 -22.46 6.51 -2.86
N ALA A 415 -23.65 7.09 -2.67
CA ALA A 415 -24.77 6.93 -3.61
C ALA A 415 -24.48 7.43 -5.04
N THR A 416 -23.45 8.26 -5.21
CA THR A 416 -22.94 8.76 -6.51
C THR A 416 -21.84 7.89 -7.12
N GLU A 417 -21.51 6.76 -6.51
CA GLU A 417 -20.42 5.88 -6.92
C GLU A 417 -20.95 4.49 -7.29
N ASN A 418 -20.78 4.13 -8.56
CA ASN A 418 -21.12 2.81 -9.07
C ASN A 418 -19.88 2.17 -9.70
N ILE A 419 -19.40 1.06 -9.13
CA ILE A 419 -18.27 0.28 -9.67
C ILE A 419 -18.72 -0.91 -10.54
N GLY A 420 -20.02 -1.00 -10.85
CA GLY A 420 -20.61 -2.04 -11.69
C GLY A 420 -20.94 -3.33 -10.95
N THR A 421 -21.30 -4.35 -11.74
CA THR A 421 -21.63 -5.71 -11.27
C THR A 421 -20.70 -6.76 -11.88
N ASP A 422 -19.55 -6.34 -12.42
CA ASP A 422 -18.54 -7.25 -12.94
C ASP A 422 -18.00 -8.15 -11.81
N GLY A 423 -17.89 -9.45 -12.08
CA GLY A 423 -17.38 -10.44 -11.12
C GLY A 423 -15.88 -10.31 -10.82
N ASP A 424 -15.13 -9.64 -11.70
CA ASP A 424 -13.68 -9.43 -11.56
C ASP A 424 -13.34 -8.09 -10.87
N VAL A 425 -14.34 -7.28 -10.52
CA VAL A 425 -14.19 -6.12 -9.62
C VAL A 425 -14.35 -6.56 -8.17
N ILE A 426 -13.31 -6.37 -7.36
CA ILE A 426 -13.30 -6.76 -5.94
C ILE A 426 -13.07 -5.52 -5.08
N PHE A 427 -14.07 -5.18 -4.27
CA PHE A 427 -14.08 -3.97 -3.45
C PHE A 427 -13.87 -4.26 -1.96
N ALA A 428 -13.13 -3.37 -1.30
CA ALA A 428 -13.00 -3.31 0.16
C ALA A 428 -13.16 -1.86 0.65
N ALA A 429 -14.02 -1.65 1.66
CA ALA A 429 -14.08 -0.39 2.41
C ALA A 429 -13.23 -0.47 3.67
N GLY A 430 -12.67 0.67 4.09
CA GLY A 430 -12.02 0.86 5.37
C GLY A 430 -13.01 0.63 6.53
N SER A 431 -12.49 0.04 7.61
CA SER A 431 -13.26 -0.47 8.74
C SER A 431 -12.30 -1.00 9.81
N TYR A 432 -12.82 -1.34 10.99
CA TYR A 432 -12.18 -2.15 12.04
C TYR A 432 -13.20 -3.16 12.60
N LEU A 433 -12.72 -4.19 13.31
CA LEU A 433 -13.61 -5.14 13.99
C LEU A 433 -14.06 -4.60 15.35
N SER A 434 -15.34 -4.23 15.45
CA SER A 434 -15.99 -3.80 16.69
C SER A 434 -16.13 -4.94 17.71
N GLU A 435 -16.71 -4.63 18.88
CA GLU A 435 -16.88 -5.61 19.98
C GLU A 435 -17.86 -6.74 19.62
N ASP A 436 -18.87 -6.42 18.81
CA ASP A 436 -19.93 -7.29 18.31
C ASP A 436 -19.61 -7.97 16.97
N ASN A 437 -18.34 -8.01 16.57
CA ASN A 437 -17.93 -8.56 15.28
C ASN A 437 -18.23 -10.06 15.14
N THR A 438 -18.63 -10.48 13.93
CA THR A 438 -19.03 -11.88 13.61
C THR A 438 -17.86 -12.83 13.36
N LEU A 439 -16.62 -12.34 13.37
CA LEU A 439 -15.45 -13.17 13.14
C LEU A 439 -15.08 -13.91 14.42
N SER A 440 -15.60 -15.14 14.57
CA SER A 440 -15.16 -16.05 15.62
C SER A 440 -13.62 -16.04 15.72
N ASN A 441 -13.13 -15.91 16.95
CA ASN A 441 -11.71 -15.85 17.32
C ASN A 441 -10.96 -14.57 16.94
N ALA A 442 -11.60 -13.53 16.40
CA ALA A 442 -11.01 -12.20 16.31
C ALA A 442 -11.05 -11.48 17.67
N LEU A 443 -10.05 -10.64 17.93
CA LEU A 443 -10.08 -9.64 19.00
C LEU A 443 -10.94 -8.45 18.58
N LYS A 444 -11.50 -7.73 19.56
CA LYS A 444 -11.95 -6.35 19.36
C LYS A 444 -10.75 -5.49 18.93
N GLU A 445 -10.97 -4.73 17.88
CA GLU A 445 -10.08 -3.68 17.40
C GLU A 445 -10.61 -2.33 17.83
N ARG A 446 -9.83 -1.30 17.53
CA ARG A 446 -10.16 0.09 17.82
C ARG A 446 -10.18 0.94 16.56
N ASP A 447 -10.72 2.13 16.73
CA ASP A 447 -10.59 3.27 15.85
C ASP A 447 -9.15 3.83 15.79
N ASN A 448 -8.95 4.82 14.92
CA ASN A 448 -7.71 5.56 14.76
C ASN A 448 -7.85 6.96 15.39
N PRO A 449 -7.32 7.19 16.60
CA PRO A 449 -7.48 8.49 17.28
C PRO A 449 -6.56 9.60 16.72
N LEU A 450 -5.75 9.34 15.69
CA LEU A 450 -4.78 10.30 15.16
C LEU A 450 -5.27 11.09 13.93
N ASN A 451 -6.47 10.78 13.40
CA ASN A 451 -7.01 11.38 12.18
C ASN A 451 -8.55 11.46 12.21
N SER A 452 -9.14 12.18 11.24
CA SER A 452 -10.57 12.06 10.87
C SER A 452 -10.83 11.05 9.73
N ASN A 453 -9.77 10.62 9.04
CA ASN A 453 -9.77 9.60 8.00
C ASN A 453 -8.94 8.42 8.53
N ASP A 454 -9.59 7.31 8.83
CA ASP A 454 -9.06 6.32 9.76
C ASP A 454 -8.05 5.36 9.12
N TYR A 455 -8.19 5.02 7.83
CA TYR A 455 -7.60 3.79 7.27
C TYR A 455 -6.67 4.02 6.08
N ILE A 456 -7.15 4.66 5.01
CA ILE A 456 -6.49 4.72 3.70
C ILE A 456 -6.27 6.18 3.28
N HIS A 457 -5.01 6.59 3.25
CA HIS A 457 -4.60 7.90 2.74
C HIS A 457 -3.53 7.84 1.65
N THR A 458 -3.07 6.64 1.29
CA THR A 458 -2.35 6.39 0.04
C THR A 458 -3.25 6.73 -1.16
N LYS A 459 -2.69 7.39 -2.16
CA LYS A 459 -3.28 7.54 -3.49
C LYS A 459 -2.32 6.95 -4.50
N TYR A 460 -2.58 5.70 -4.87
CA TYR A 460 -1.87 5.06 -5.97
C TYR A 460 -2.77 4.14 -6.79
N MET A 461 -2.32 3.90 -8.00
CA MET A 461 -2.88 2.97 -8.96
C MET A 461 -1.75 2.11 -9.52
N LEU A 462 -1.95 0.80 -9.56
CA LEU A 462 -1.05 -0.16 -10.20
C LEU A 462 -1.74 -0.73 -11.43
N VAL A 463 -1.03 -0.77 -12.55
CA VAL A 463 -1.47 -1.37 -13.81
C VAL A 463 -0.50 -2.50 -14.15
N ASP A 464 -1.04 -3.72 -14.27
CA ASP A 464 -0.33 -4.98 -14.48
C ASP A 464 0.95 -5.14 -13.63
N PRO A 465 0.88 -4.95 -12.29
CA PRO A 465 2.07 -4.88 -11.43
C PRO A 465 3.00 -6.09 -11.53
N LEU A 466 2.46 -7.28 -11.83
CA LEU A 466 3.22 -8.54 -11.94
C LEU A 466 3.69 -8.88 -13.37
N GLY A 467 3.41 -8.00 -14.35
CA GLY A 467 3.89 -8.11 -15.73
C GLY A 467 5.32 -7.62 -15.93
N GLU A 468 5.77 -7.57 -17.18
CA GLU A 468 7.12 -7.13 -17.57
C GLU A 468 7.28 -5.60 -17.56
N GLN A 469 6.23 -4.86 -17.96
CA GLN A 469 6.21 -3.40 -18.00
C GLN A 469 5.07 -2.84 -17.13
N PRO A 470 5.17 -3.00 -15.79
CA PRO A 470 4.14 -2.52 -14.88
C PRO A 470 4.12 -0.99 -14.82
N THR A 471 2.97 -0.41 -14.44
CA THR A 471 2.86 1.03 -14.14
C THR A 471 2.47 1.24 -12.69
N VAL A 472 3.17 2.14 -12.00
CA VAL A 472 2.86 2.63 -10.65
C VAL A 472 2.59 4.13 -10.75
N VAL A 473 1.36 4.54 -10.47
CA VAL A 473 0.98 5.96 -10.34
C VAL A 473 0.81 6.28 -8.87
N THR A 474 1.53 7.25 -8.31
CA THR A 474 1.52 7.51 -6.85
C THR A 474 1.90 8.96 -6.52
N GLY A 475 1.42 9.51 -5.41
CA GLY A 475 1.83 10.84 -4.95
C GLY A 475 0.88 11.46 -3.94
N SER A 476 0.75 12.78 -4.00
CA SER A 476 -0.11 13.53 -3.08
C SER A 476 -1.55 13.67 -3.57
N ALA A 477 -1.79 13.59 -4.89
CA ALA A 477 -3.07 13.92 -5.49
C ALA A 477 -4.13 12.86 -5.27
N ASN A 478 -5.38 13.30 -5.10
CA ASN A 478 -6.53 12.43 -5.33
C ASN A 478 -6.77 12.28 -6.84
N PHE A 479 -7.34 11.15 -7.25
CA PHE A 479 -7.83 10.94 -8.62
C PHE A 479 -9.18 11.67 -8.82
N SER A 480 -9.17 13.00 -8.74
CA SER A 480 -10.36 13.84 -8.92
C SER A 480 -10.10 15.11 -9.73
N SER A 481 -11.17 15.76 -10.19
CA SER A 481 -11.08 17.00 -10.98
C SER A 481 -10.43 18.16 -10.22
N ALA A 482 -10.77 18.32 -8.92
CA ALA A 482 -10.18 19.36 -8.07
C ALA A 482 -8.64 19.29 -8.05
N SER A 483 -8.10 18.07 -8.08
CA SER A 483 -6.68 17.78 -8.13
C SER A 483 -5.97 18.18 -9.43
N GLN A 484 -6.71 18.37 -10.53
CA GLN A 484 -6.12 18.81 -11.80
C GLN A 484 -6.31 20.32 -12.03
N VAL A 485 -7.42 20.89 -11.54
CA VAL A 485 -7.81 22.27 -11.87
C VAL A 485 -7.41 23.33 -10.84
N LYS A 486 -7.29 23.00 -9.54
CA LYS A 486 -7.09 24.02 -8.49
C LYS A 486 -6.17 23.67 -7.33
N ASN A 487 -5.91 22.39 -7.05
CA ASN A 487 -5.03 22.01 -5.93
C ASN A 487 -3.55 22.04 -6.34
N ASP A 488 -2.67 22.44 -5.41
CA ASP A 488 -1.23 22.28 -5.57
C ASP A 488 -0.83 20.85 -5.17
N GLU A 489 -0.61 19.99 -6.14
CA GLU A 489 -0.32 18.57 -5.92
C GLU A 489 0.75 18.04 -6.88
N ASN A 490 1.29 16.88 -6.57
CA ASN A 490 2.22 16.16 -7.44
C ASN A 490 1.91 14.66 -7.46
N MET A 491 2.17 14.03 -8.60
CA MET A 491 2.18 12.59 -8.80
C MET A 491 3.45 12.17 -9.53
N LEU A 492 3.85 10.92 -9.34
CA LEU A 492 4.81 10.20 -10.15
C LEU A 492 4.08 9.10 -10.92
N VAL A 493 4.37 8.97 -12.21
CA VAL A 493 4.02 7.80 -13.03
C VAL A 493 5.31 7.07 -13.34
N ILE A 494 5.48 5.87 -12.81
CA ILE A 494 6.68 5.05 -12.94
C ILE A 494 6.31 3.84 -13.79
N HIS A 495 6.93 3.69 -14.95
CA HIS A 495 6.65 2.62 -15.90
C HIS A 495 7.89 1.75 -16.16
N GLY A 496 7.72 0.43 -16.17
CA GLY A 496 8.80 -0.53 -16.39
C GLY A 496 9.63 -0.92 -15.15
N ASP A 497 9.52 -0.20 -14.03
CA ASP A 497 10.21 -0.57 -12.77
C ASP A 497 9.45 -1.69 -12.03
N THR A 498 9.79 -2.94 -12.35
CA THR A 498 9.25 -4.14 -11.70
C THR A 498 9.55 -4.22 -10.20
N ARG A 499 10.64 -3.60 -9.73
CA ARG A 499 11.00 -3.58 -8.31
C ARG A 499 10.09 -2.64 -7.54
N VAL A 500 9.84 -1.43 -8.02
CA VAL A 500 8.89 -0.49 -7.39
C VAL A 500 7.48 -1.08 -7.44
N ALA A 501 7.09 -1.69 -8.56
CA ALA A 501 5.82 -2.38 -8.69
C ALA A 501 5.63 -3.51 -7.67
N ASP A 502 6.65 -4.34 -7.43
CA ASP A 502 6.61 -5.42 -6.43
C ASP A 502 6.46 -4.90 -4.99
N ILE A 503 7.13 -3.80 -4.62
CA ILE A 503 6.97 -3.17 -3.30
C ILE A 503 5.55 -2.65 -3.12
N TYR A 504 5.05 -1.88 -4.08
CA TYR A 504 3.70 -1.31 -4.04
C TYR A 504 2.62 -2.40 -4.08
N TYR A 505 2.80 -3.46 -4.87
CA TYR A 505 1.86 -4.58 -4.95
C TYR A 505 1.77 -5.36 -3.64
N GLY A 506 2.92 -5.69 -3.02
CA GLY A 506 2.92 -6.37 -1.72
C GLY A 506 2.19 -5.57 -0.64
N GLU A 507 2.37 -4.25 -0.63
CA GLU A 507 1.67 -3.36 0.30
C GLU A 507 0.19 -3.16 -0.04
N PHE A 508 -0.16 -3.10 -1.33
CA PHE A 508 -1.56 -3.10 -1.75
C PHE A 508 -2.29 -4.36 -1.29
N MET A 509 -1.73 -5.54 -1.51
CA MET A 509 -2.34 -6.80 -1.07
C MET A 509 -2.48 -6.87 0.45
N ARG A 510 -1.49 -6.36 1.21
CA ARG A 510 -1.59 -6.25 2.68
C ARG A 510 -2.77 -5.38 3.12
N LEU A 511 -2.93 -4.20 2.53
CA LEU A 511 -4.03 -3.28 2.85
C LEU A 511 -5.38 -3.84 2.39
N PHE A 512 -5.42 -4.42 1.18
CA PHE A 512 -6.61 -5.02 0.62
C PHE A 512 -7.13 -6.18 1.47
N ASP A 513 -6.31 -7.20 1.75
CA ASP A 513 -6.76 -8.36 2.53
C ASP A 513 -7.13 -7.97 3.98
N HIS A 514 -6.44 -6.98 4.54
CA HIS A 514 -6.78 -6.39 5.84
C HIS A 514 -8.20 -5.78 5.83
N HIS A 515 -8.51 -4.88 4.90
CA HIS A 515 -9.83 -4.22 4.87
C HIS A 515 -10.93 -5.13 4.32
N TYR A 516 -10.63 -6.00 3.35
CA TYR A 516 -11.59 -6.93 2.75
C TYR A 516 -12.16 -7.91 3.79
N ALA A 517 -11.34 -8.42 4.71
CA ALA A 517 -11.82 -9.29 5.79
C ALA A 517 -12.86 -8.60 6.72
N ARG A 518 -12.71 -7.29 6.95
CA ARG A 518 -13.60 -6.47 7.79
C ARG A 518 -14.86 -6.06 7.04
N TYR A 519 -14.69 -5.65 5.79
CA TYR A 519 -15.78 -5.39 4.86
C TYR A 519 -16.72 -6.60 4.74
N LEU A 520 -16.17 -7.82 4.64
CA LEU A 520 -16.96 -9.04 4.69
C LEU A 520 -17.62 -9.28 6.05
N ALA A 521 -16.91 -9.06 7.16
CA ALA A 521 -17.46 -9.21 8.52
C ALA A 521 -18.71 -8.32 8.76
N ALA A 522 -18.65 -7.05 8.34
CA ALA A 522 -19.78 -6.13 8.40
C ALA A 522 -20.98 -6.64 7.58
N ARG A 523 -20.75 -7.08 6.33
CA ARG A 523 -21.82 -7.65 5.49
C ARG A 523 -22.40 -8.97 6.02
N TYR A 524 -21.67 -9.69 6.87
CA TYR A 524 -22.19 -10.86 7.59
C TYR A 524 -23.00 -10.47 8.84
N GLN A 525 -22.66 -9.39 9.54
CA GLN A 525 -23.49 -8.84 10.63
C GLN A 525 -24.89 -8.46 10.12
N ASP A 526 -24.96 -7.81 8.95
CA ASP A 526 -26.23 -7.44 8.29
C ASP A 526 -27.10 -8.65 7.86
N ARG A 527 -26.53 -9.88 7.87
CA ARG A 527 -27.17 -11.10 7.36
C ARG A 527 -26.85 -12.30 8.27
N PRO A 528 -27.45 -12.38 9.47
CA PRO A 528 -27.02 -13.27 10.58
C PRO A 528 -27.28 -14.78 10.38
N GLY A 529 -27.44 -15.27 9.15
CA GLY A 529 -27.64 -16.69 8.84
C GLY A 529 -26.35 -17.53 8.79
N SER A 530 -25.17 -16.90 8.84
CA SER A 530 -23.89 -17.62 8.88
C SER A 530 -23.40 -17.78 10.31
N GLN A 531 -23.17 -19.02 10.74
CA GLN A 531 -22.24 -19.24 11.85
C GLN A 531 -20.86 -18.71 11.46
N GLY A 532 -20.07 -18.30 12.47
CA GLY A 532 -18.82 -17.55 12.27
C GLY A 532 -17.80 -18.28 11.38
N ASN A 533 -16.82 -17.52 10.89
CA ASN A 533 -15.92 -17.91 9.78
C ASN A 533 -14.89 -19.02 10.11
N TYR A 534 -15.35 -20.22 10.46
CA TYR A 534 -14.53 -21.42 10.60
C TYR A 534 -14.08 -22.00 9.25
N LEU A 535 -13.03 -22.83 9.28
CA LEU A 535 -12.57 -23.63 8.14
C LEU A 535 -13.62 -24.67 7.74
N LYS A 536 -13.68 -25.00 6.45
CA LYS A 536 -14.56 -26.01 5.90
C LYS A 536 -14.00 -27.41 6.13
N GLU A 537 -14.83 -28.35 6.55
CA GLU A 537 -14.40 -29.67 7.00
C GLU A 537 -14.32 -30.69 5.86
N THR A 538 -14.75 -30.32 4.65
CA THR A 538 -14.55 -31.14 3.44
C THR A 538 -14.04 -30.31 2.26
N ALA A 539 -13.22 -30.93 1.41
CA ALA A 539 -12.75 -30.32 0.16
C ALA A 539 -13.89 -29.74 -0.69
N GLY A 540 -15.02 -30.46 -0.79
CA GLY A 540 -16.17 -30.06 -1.61
C GLY A 540 -16.84 -28.75 -1.18
N GLN A 541 -16.63 -28.31 0.07
CA GLN A 541 -17.18 -27.05 0.59
C GLN A 541 -16.34 -25.80 0.27
N TRP A 542 -15.11 -25.95 -0.22
CA TRP A 542 -14.22 -24.80 -0.50
C TRP A 542 -13.53 -24.87 -1.86
N LEU A 543 -13.06 -26.04 -2.28
CA LEU A 543 -12.22 -26.23 -3.47
C LEU A 543 -12.94 -25.99 -4.81
N PRO A 544 -14.20 -26.42 -5.04
CA PRO A 544 -14.82 -26.32 -6.37
C PRO A 544 -14.86 -24.89 -6.94
N ALA A 545 -15.14 -23.89 -6.10
CA ALA A 545 -15.16 -22.48 -6.51
C ALA A 545 -13.78 -21.94 -6.93
N HIS A 546 -12.68 -22.59 -6.54
CA HIS A 546 -11.34 -22.26 -7.04
C HIS A 546 -11.01 -22.98 -8.35
N LEU A 547 -11.67 -24.11 -8.68
CA LEU A 547 -11.40 -24.87 -9.91
C LEU A 547 -12.29 -24.45 -11.09
N ASP A 548 -13.51 -23.97 -10.81
CA ASP A 548 -14.48 -23.47 -11.79
C ASP A 548 -13.95 -22.25 -12.58
N PRO A 549 -13.70 -22.35 -13.90
CA PRO A 549 -13.20 -21.26 -14.72
C PRO A 549 -14.11 -20.03 -14.80
N SER A 550 -15.41 -20.18 -14.53
CA SER A 550 -16.37 -19.06 -14.51
C SER A 550 -16.28 -18.23 -13.22
N ASN A 551 -15.57 -18.72 -12.21
CA ASN A 551 -15.46 -18.09 -10.90
C ASN A 551 -14.23 -17.17 -10.80
N TYR A 552 -14.41 -15.95 -10.31
CA TYR A 552 -13.32 -14.99 -10.07
C TYR A 552 -12.17 -15.59 -9.23
N ARG A 553 -12.45 -16.57 -8.35
CA ARG A 553 -11.42 -17.26 -7.55
C ARG A 553 -10.49 -18.14 -8.38
N SER A 554 -10.97 -18.70 -9.49
CA SER A 554 -10.15 -19.45 -10.44
C SER A 554 -9.31 -18.51 -11.29
N LYS A 555 -9.91 -17.43 -11.81
CA LYS A 555 -9.19 -16.32 -12.48
C LYS A 555 -8.05 -15.77 -11.61
N ARG A 556 -8.34 -15.46 -10.34
CA ARG A 556 -7.32 -15.07 -9.33
C ARG A 556 -6.20 -16.10 -9.19
N ARG A 557 -6.52 -17.39 -9.05
CA ARG A 557 -5.51 -18.46 -8.92
C ARG A 557 -4.58 -18.44 -10.13
N GLN A 558 -5.15 -18.46 -11.34
CA GLN A 558 -4.42 -18.49 -12.59
C GLN A 558 -3.54 -17.25 -12.80
N TYR A 559 -4.03 -16.06 -12.44
CA TYR A 559 -3.25 -14.83 -12.56
C TYR A 559 -2.03 -14.81 -11.62
N PHE A 560 -2.23 -15.07 -10.32
CA PHE A 560 -1.14 -14.86 -9.34
C PHE A 560 -0.04 -15.90 -9.42
N ILE A 561 -0.31 -17.12 -9.92
CA ILE A 561 0.72 -18.16 -10.08
C ILE A 561 1.69 -17.89 -11.24
N GLY A 562 1.29 -17.08 -12.23
CA GLY A 562 2.04 -16.86 -13.47
C GLY A 562 1.71 -17.87 -14.56
#